data_AF-A0A6B1RSH0-F1
#
_entry.id   AF-A0A6B1RSH0-F1
#
_cell.length_a   1.000
_cell.length_b   1.000
_cell.length_c   1.000
_cell.angle_alpha   90.00
_cell.angle_beta   90.00
_cell.angle_gamma   90.00
#
_symmetry.space_group_name_H-M   'P 1'
#
loop_
_entity.id
_entity.type
_entity.pdbx_description
1 polymer ?
#
loop_
_entity_poly.entity_id
_entity_poly.type
_entity_poly.pdbx_seq_one_letter_code
_entity_poly.pdbx_strand_id
1 'polypeptide(L)'
;MCNKGEIRRQIANKEREKASKEAQLTDLKEDLRRLKDASKKLDTAGEDFNKGQSSYNKVEISTSDWKGERRTKSDSKKKDVDSELKKVEQDFDDAKKAIKKDIQDKEEEIKGVEGEISTINAAIDALKSKL
;
A
#
# COMPACT_ATOMS: atom_id res chain seq x y z
N MET A 1 -37.36 -36.12 -14.21
CA MET A 1 -37.62 -34.78 -14.81
C MET A 1 -36.84 -33.74 -14.03
N CYS A 2 -36.01 -32.93 -14.68
CA CYS A 2 -35.29 -31.85 -14.00
C CYS A 2 -36.28 -30.73 -13.71
N ASN A 3 -36.37 -30.29 -12.45
CA ASN A 3 -37.28 -29.22 -12.06
C ASN A 3 -36.71 -27.88 -12.55
N LYS A 4 -37.10 -27.45 -13.76
CA LYS A 4 -36.63 -26.19 -14.37
C LYS A 4 -36.82 -24.97 -13.45
N GLY A 5 -37.84 -24.98 -12.59
CA GLY A 5 -38.06 -23.93 -11.60
C GLY A 5 -36.96 -23.86 -10.54
N GLU A 6 -36.42 -25.01 -10.14
CA GLU A 6 -35.32 -25.10 -9.17
C GLU A 6 -33.99 -24.62 -9.76
N ILE A 7 -33.71 -24.98 -11.02
CA ILE A 7 -32.53 -24.49 -11.75
C ILE A 7 -32.56 -22.96 -11.86
N ARG A 8 -33.71 -22.36 -12.19
CA ARG A 8 -33.87 -20.90 -12.23
C ARG A 8 -33.60 -20.24 -10.88
N ARG A 9 -34.06 -20.84 -9.77
CA ARG A 9 -33.78 -20.34 -8.41
C ARG A 9 -32.29 -20.40 -8.08
N GLN A 10 -31.61 -21.49 -8.45
CA GLN A 10 -30.17 -21.63 -8.22
C GLN A 10 -29.36 -20.60 -9.02
N ILE A 11 -29.74 -20.33 -10.28
CA ILE A 11 -29.13 -19.27 -11.09
C ILE A 11 -29.29 -17.91 -10.41
N ALA A 12 -30.50 -17.55 -9.99
CA ALA A 12 -30.76 -16.27 -9.34
C ALA A 12 -29.95 -16.08 -8.04
N ASN A 13 -29.79 -17.14 -7.25
CA ASN A 13 -28.96 -17.09 -6.04
C ASN A 13 -27.49 -16.86 -6.38
N LYS A 14 -26.96 -17.54 -7.40
CA LYS A 14 -25.58 -17.35 -7.86
C LYS A 14 -25.34 -15.98 -8.48
N GLU A 15 -26.32 -15.42 -9.18
CA GLU A 15 -26.24 -14.05 -9.70
C GLU A 15 -26.17 -13.01 -8.56
N ARG A 16 -26.89 -13.22 -7.46
CA ARG A 16 -26.77 -12.38 -6.25
C ARG A 16 -25.41 -12.52 -5.58
N GLU A 17 -24.92 -13.75 -5.47
CA GLU A 17 -23.58 -14.03 -4.93
C GLU A 17 -22.49 -13.34 -5.75
N LYS A 18 -22.58 -13.44 -7.08
CA LYS A 18 -21.70 -12.74 -8.02
C LYS A 18 -21.73 -11.23 -7.81
N ALA A 19 -22.92 -10.62 -7.76
CA ALA A 19 -23.06 -9.18 -7.58
C ALA A 19 -22.41 -8.70 -6.27
N SER A 20 -22.55 -9.49 -5.18
CA SER A 20 -21.87 -9.22 -3.91
C SER A 20 -20.35 -9.25 -4.05
N LYS A 21 -19.81 -10.25 -4.75
CA LYS A 21 -18.37 -10.38 -5.00
C LYS A 21 -17.83 -9.29 -5.94
N GLU A 22 -18.61 -8.84 -6.92
CA GLU A 22 -18.25 -7.72 -7.79
C GLU A 22 -18.19 -6.39 -7.03
N ALA A 23 -19.10 -6.18 -6.06
CA ALA A 23 -19.04 -5.03 -5.15
C ALA A 23 -17.76 -5.08 -4.30
N GLN A 24 -17.48 -6.23 -3.66
CA GLN A 24 -16.24 -6.44 -2.90
C GLN A 24 -15.00 -6.17 -3.76
N LEU A 25 -14.98 -6.67 -5.00
CA LEU A 25 -13.86 -6.46 -5.93
C LEU A 25 -13.65 -4.98 -6.25
N THR A 26 -14.73 -4.20 -6.35
CA THR A 26 -14.68 -2.76 -6.61
C THR A 26 -14.04 -2.03 -5.44
N ASP A 27 -14.46 -2.34 -4.21
CA ASP A 27 -13.91 -1.75 -2.99
C ASP A 27 -12.41 -2.09 -2.84
N LEU A 28 -12.03 -3.35 -3.06
CA LEU A 28 -10.63 -3.79 -3.02
C LEU A 28 -9.75 -3.06 -4.05
N LYS A 29 -10.27 -2.84 -5.26
CA LYS A 29 -9.57 -2.08 -6.32
C LYS A 29 -9.41 -0.61 -5.96
N GLU A 30 -10.38 -0.02 -5.27
CA GLU A 30 -10.25 1.35 -4.76
C GLU A 30 -9.20 1.44 -3.65
N ASP A 31 -9.19 0.50 -2.70
CA ASP A 31 -8.18 0.44 -1.65
C ASP A 31 -6.77 0.24 -2.21
N LEU A 32 -6.60 -0.64 -3.19
CA LEU A 32 -5.34 -0.81 -3.90
C LEU A 32 -4.86 0.50 -4.56
N ARG A 33 -5.79 1.25 -5.17
CA ARG A 33 -5.48 2.56 -5.75
C ARG A 33 -5.00 3.54 -4.66
N ARG A 34 -5.69 3.60 -3.52
CA ARG A 34 -5.31 4.46 -2.39
C ARG A 34 -3.93 4.11 -1.84
N LEU A 35 -3.61 2.82 -1.72
CA LEU A 35 -2.28 2.35 -1.30
C LEU A 35 -1.19 2.74 -2.30
N LYS A 36 -1.46 2.60 -3.61
CA LYS A 36 -0.52 3.04 -4.66
C LYS A 36 -0.28 4.55 -4.65
N ASP A 37 -1.33 5.33 -4.39
CA ASP A 37 -1.20 6.79 -4.25
C ASP A 37 -0.44 7.18 -2.98
N ALA A 38 -0.66 6.47 -1.87
CA ALA A 38 0.11 6.65 -0.63
C ALA A 38 1.60 6.31 -0.83
N SER A 39 1.92 5.22 -1.55
CA SER A 39 3.29 4.85 -1.90
C SER A 39 4.00 5.98 -2.65
N LYS A 40 3.35 6.58 -3.66
CA LYS A 40 3.93 7.70 -4.43
C LYS A 40 4.20 8.93 -3.57
N LYS A 41 3.27 9.25 -2.66
CA LYS A 41 3.46 10.35 -1.71
C LYS A 41 4.63 10.08 -0.77
N LEU A 42 4.77 8.84 -0.32
CA LEU A 42 5.89 8.41 0.53
C LEU A 42 7.22 8.51 -0.22
N ASP A 43 7.27 8.14 -1.49
CA ASP A 43 8.46 8.30 -2.33
C ASP A 43 8.84 9.78 -2.49
N THR A 44 7.86 10.63 -2.79
CA THR A 44 8.08 12.08 -2.92
C THR A 44 8.59 12.69 -1.61
N ALA A 45 7.96 12.34 -0.48
CA ALA A 45 8.38 12.80 0.84
C ALA A 45 9.80 12.32 1.21
N GLY A 46 10.15 11.07 0.87
CA GLY A 46 11.48 10.55 1.06
C GLY A 46 12.54 11.26 0.20
N GLU A 47 12.22 11.61 -1.05
CA GLU A 47 13.11 12.42 -1.88
C GLU A 47 13.35 13.82 -1.30
N ASP A 48 12.30 14.47 -0.81
CA ASP A 48 12.41 15.79 -0.20
C ASP A 48 13.20 15.74 1.12
N PHE A 49 13.00 14.69 1.92
CA PHE A 49 13.83 14.41 3.08
C PHE A 49 15.31 14.27 2.69
N ASN A 50 15.63 13.46 1.68
CA ASN A 50 17.00 13.25 1.20
C ASN A 50 17.65 14.53 0.69
N LYS A 51 16.90 15.40 0.00
CA LYS A 51 17.37 16.74 -0.41
C LYS A 51 17.67 17.63 0.79
N GLY A 52 16.80 17.62 1.80
CA GLY A 52 16.97 18.35 3.05
C GLY A 52 18.21 17.88 3.82
N GLN A 53 18.36 16.57 4.00
CA GLN A 53 19.50 15.94 4.65
C GLN A 53 20.81 16.24 3.90
N SER A 54 20.80 16.17 2.57
CA SER A 54 21.96 16.52 1.74
C SER A 54 22.35 17.99 1.89
N SER A 55 21.37 18.89 2.02
CA SER A 55 21.61 20.31 2.25
C SER A 55 22.19 20.57 3.63
N TYR A 56 21.66 19.89 4.65
CA TYR A 56 22.19 19.91 6.01
C TYR A 56 23.65 19.43 6.08
N ASN A 57 23.97 18.32 5.41
CA ASN A 57 25.31 17.73 5.40
C ASN A 57 26.36 18.66 4.76
N LYS A 58 25.95 19.56 3.86
CA LYS A 58 26.82 20.56 3.23
C LYS A 58 27.09 21.78 4.11
N VAL A 59 26.41 21.94 5.25
CA VAL A 59 26.64 23.06 6.17
C VAL A 59 27.96 22.82 6.92
N GLU A 60 28.99 23.55 6.53
CA GLU A 60 30.27 23.62 7.25
C GLU A 60 30.30 24.86 8.15
N ILE A 61 30.60 24.64 9.44
CA ILE A 61 30.90 25.73 10.38
C ILE A 61 32.42 25.83 10.48
N SER A 62 32.97 26.97 10.05
CA SER A 62 34.42 27.18 10.04
C SER A 62 35.02 27.07 11.45
N THR A 63 36.24 26.55 11.55
CA THR A 63 36.95 26.39 12.83
C THR A 63 37.38 27.72 13.45
N SER A 64 37.41 28.81 12.66
CA SER A 64 37.67 30.16 13.14
C SER A 64 36.51 30.77 13.91
N ASP A 65 35.27 30.34 13.63
CA ASP A 65 34.10 31.00 14.20
C ASP A 65 33.89 30.60 15.67
N TRP A 66 34.02 29.31 16.00
CA TRP A 66 33.61 28.79 17.32
C TRP A 66 34.74 27.99 17.98
N LYS A 67 35.18 28.42 19.18
CA LYS A 67 36.21 27.75 20.01
C LYS A 67 35.69 27.44 21.43
N GLY A 68 36.35 26.50 22.11
CA GLY A 68 36.04 26.15 23.51
C GLY A 68 34.67 25.50 23.70
N GLU A 69 34.02 25.78 24.84
CA GLU A 69 32.73 25.17 25.23
C GLU A 69 31.61 25.33 24.17
N ARG A 70 31.63 26.42 23.41
CA ARG A 70 30.67 26.65 22.29
C ARG A 70 30.85 25.63 21.16
N ARG A 71 32.09 25.26 20.84
CA ARG A 71 32.38 24.25 19.82
C ARG A 71 31.87 22.88 20.27
N THR A 72 32.17 22.48 21.50
CA THR A 72 31.72 21.20 22.08
C THR A 72 30.19 21.07 22.09
N LYS A 73 29.46 22.13 22.48
CA LYS A 73 27.99 22.16 22.44
C LYS A 73 27.45 22.03 21.02
N SER A 74 28.10 22.69 20.05
CA SER A 74 27.72 22.58 18.64
C SER A 74 27.89 21.17 18.09
N ASP A 75 29.05 20.56 18.34
CA ASP A 75 29.36 19.22 17.85
C ASP A 75 28.43 18.16 18.49
N SER A 76 28.06 18.34 19.77
CA SER A 76 27.04 17.51 20.43
C SER A 76 25.69 17.64 19.75
N LYS A 77 25.20 18.88 19.54
CA LYS A 77 23.91 19.12 18.87
C LYS A 77 23.90 18.56 17.44
N LYS A 78 25.01 18.66 16.72
CA LYS A 78 25.15 18.06 15.38
C LYS A 78 24.96 16.55 15.43
N LYS A 79 25.62 15.86 16.38
CA LYS A 79 25.43 14.41 16.57
C LYS A 79 23.99 14.04 16.91
N ASP A 80 23.31 14.84 17.73
CA ASP A 80 21.91 14.61 18.07
C ASP A 80 21.02 14.71 16.81
N VAL A 81 21.22 15.75 16.01
CA VAL A 81 20.51 15.91 14.72
C VAL A 81 20.83 14.78 13.74
N ASP A 82 22.10 14.38 13.60
CA ASP A 82 22.52 13.26 12.75
C ASP A 82 21.83 11.94 13.16
N SER A 83 21.68 11.72 14.47
CA SER A 83 21.01 10.55 15.03
C SER A 83 19.51 10.55 14.69
N GLU A 84 18.83 11.68 14.87
CA GLU A 84 17.41 11.82 14.54
C GLU A 84 17.17 11.69 13.03
N LEU A 85 18.05 12.24 12.18
CA LEU A 85 17.96 12.08 10.73
C LEU A 85 18.04 10.61 10.31
N LYS A 86 18.93 9.82 10.93
CA LYS A 86 19.02 8.37 10.66
C LYS A 86 17.76 7.61 11.06
N LYS A 87 17.12 8.00 12.17
CA LYS A 87 15.85 7.39 12.59
C LYS A 87 14.76 7.68 11.57
N VAL A 88 14.64 8.92 11.12
CA VAL A 88 13.65 9.31 10.11
C VAL A 88 13.89 8.60 8.78
N GLU A 89 15.16 8.46 8.36
CA GLU A 89 15.53 7.69 7.18
C GLU A 89 15.06 6.23 7.29
N GLN A 90 15.27 5.60 8.46
CA GLN A 90 14.80 4.25 8.73
C GLN A 90 13.26 4.16 8.74
N ASP A 91 12.57 5.14 9.33
CA ASP A 91 11.10 5.19 9.36
C ASP A 91 10.52 5.25 7.93
N PHE A 92 11.15 6.00 7.02
CA PHE A 92 10.76 6.02 5.61
C PHE A 92 10.94 4.65 4.95
N ASP A 93 12.08 3.98 5.17
CA ASP A 93 12.34 2.66 4.60
C ASP A 93 11.36 1.60 5.10
N ASP A 94 11.05 1.62 6.39
CA ASP A 94 10.12 0.67 7.00
C ASP A 94 8.68 0.94 6.55
N ALA A 95 8.27 2.20 6.42
CA ALA A 95 6.99 2.57 5.82
C ALA A 95 6.89 2.12 4.35
N LYS A 96 7.97 2.24 3.56
CA LYS A 96 7.99 1.78 2.16
C LYS A 96 7.83 0.27 2.06
N LYS A 97 8.52 -0.48 2.92
CA LYS A 97 8.38 -1.95 2.98
C LYS A 97 6.96 -2.35 3.38
N ALA A 98 6.37 -1.69 4.38
CA ALA A 98 5.02 -1.95 4.84
C ALA A 98 3.98 -1.71 3.73
N ILE A 99 3.99 -0.52 3.11
CA ILE A 99 3.05 -0.22 2.01
C ILE A 99 3.24 -1.18 0.84
N LYS A 100 4.47 -1.54 0.49
CA LYS A 100 4.73 -2.49 -0.59
C LYS A 100 4.12 -3.86 -0.29
N LYS A 101 4.25 -4.33 0.95
CA LYS A 101 3.63 -5.58 1.39
C LYS A 101 2.10 -5.49 1.35
N ASP A 102 1.52 -4.41 1.87
CA ASP A 102 0.07 -4.21 1.84
C ASP A 102 -0.48 -4.19 0.41
N ILE A 103 0.25 -3.59 -0.55
CA ILE A 103 -0.10 -3.62 -1.97
C ILE A 103 -0.09 -5.06 -2.50
N GLN A 104 0.93 -5.85 -2.18
CA GLN A 104 1.03 -7.25 -2.61
C GLN A 104 -0.11 -8.10 -2.06
N ASP A 105 -0.33 -8.02 -0.74
CA ASP A 105 -1.40 -8.76 -0.05
C ASP A 105 -2.77 -8.40 -0.67
N LYS A 106 -2.98 -7.12 -1.02
CA LYS A 106 -4.25 -6.68 -1.63
C LYS A 106 -4.40 -7.10 -3.09
N GLU A 107 -3.31 -7.16 -3.85
CA GLU A 107 -3.32 -7.73 -5.20
C GLU A 107 -3.63 -9.25 -5.19
N GLU A 108 -3.17 -9.98 -4.18
CA GLU A 108 -3.51 -11.39 -3.99
C GLU A 108 -4.99 -11.58 -3.63
N GLU A 109 -5.52 -10.76 -2.72
CA GLU A 109 -6.95 -10.79 -2.37
C GLU A 109 -7.85 -10.52 -3.58
N ILE A 110 -7.50 -9.52 -4.40
CA ILE A 110 -8.20 -9.21 -5.65
C ILE A 110 -8.22 -10.42 -6.59
N LYS A 111 -7.07 -11.09 -6.78
CA LYS A 111 -7.00 -12.30 -7.62
C LYS A 111 -7.88 -13.43 -7.06
N GLY A 112 -7.93 -13.59 -5.73
CA GLY A 112 -8.80 -14.55 -5.07
C GLY A 112 -10.27 -14.30 -5.40
N VAL A 113 -10.74 -13.06 -5.22
CA VAL A 113 -12.13 -12.68 -5.53
C VAL A 113 -12.45 -12.81 -7.03
N GLU A 114 -11.53 -12.45 -7.93
CA GLU A 114 -11.69 -12.66 -9.37
C GLU A 114 -11.84 -14.16 -9.72
N GLY A 115 -11.10 -15.04 -9.04
CA GLY A 115 -11.23 -16.49 -9.16
C GLY A 115 -12.58 -17.02 -8.69
N GLU A 116 -13.10 -16.51 -7.57
CA GLU A 116 -14.43 -16.85 -7.06
C GLU A 116 -15.53 -16.44 -8.05
N ILE A 117 -15.45 -15.22 -8.59
CA ILE A 117 -16.39 -14.72 -9.61
C ILE A 117 -16.37 -15.62 -10.85
N SER A 118 -15.18 -16.02 -11.31
CA SER A 118 -15.03 -16.94 -12.44
C SER A 118 -15.70 -18.29 -12.18
N THR A 119 -15.52 -18.83 -10.98
CA THR A 119 -16.16 -20.09 -10.54
C THR A 119 -17.68 -19.96 -10.49
N ILE A 120 -18.20 -18.84 -10.00
CA ILE A 120 -19.64 -18.56 -9.96
C ILE A 120 -20.20 -18.48 -11.39
N ASN A 121 -19.51 -17.79 -12.31
CA ASN A 121 -19.90 -17.71 -13.72
C ASN A 121 -19.98 -19.09 -14.37
N ALA A 122 -18.94 -19.91 -14.21
CA ALA A 122 -18.93 -21.27 -14.74
C ALA A 122 -20.10 -22.13 -14.20
N ALA A 123 -20.42 -21.96 -12.91
CA ALA A 123 -21.57 -22.63 -12.30
C ALA A 123 -22.91 -22.14 -12.85
N ILE A 124 -23.06 -20.84 -13.11
CA ILE A 124 -24.25 -20.27 -13.76
C ILE A 124 -24.41 -20.84 -15.17
N ASP A 125 -23.34 -20.89 -15.96
CA ASP A 125 -23.38 -21.40 -17.33
C ASP A 125 -23.73 -22.89 -17.38
N ALA A 126 -23.15 -23.67 -16.46
CA ALA A 126 -23.50 -25.08 -16.29
C ALA A 126 -24.98 -25.27 -15.93
N LEU A 127 -25.56 -24.40 -15.09
CA LEU A 127 -26.99 -24.45 -14.76
C LEU A 127 -27.86 -24.01 -15.96
N LYS A 128 -27.46 -22.97 -16.69
CA LYS A 128 -28.15 -22.50 -17.90
C LYS A 128 -28.20 -23.59 -18.98
N SER A 129 -27.14 -24.39 -19.13
CA SER A 129 -27.12 -25.51 -20.09
C SER A 129 -28.12 -26.63 -19.80
N LYS A 130 -28.62 -26.72 -18.56
CA LYS A 130 -29.56 -27.75 -18.10
C LYS A 130 -31.04 -27.31 -18.20
N LEU A 131 -31.28 -26.09 -18.69
CA LEU A 131 -32.58 -25.40 -18.65
C LEU A 131 -33.33 -25.55 -19.98
#